data_AF-A0A5A9F8X6-F1
#
_entry.id   AF-A0A5A9F8X6-F1
#
_cell.length_a   1.000
_cell.length_b   1.000
_cell.length_c   1.000
_cell.angle_alpha   90.00
_cell.angle_beta   90.00
_cell.angle_gamma   90.00
#
_symmetry.space_group_name_H-M   'P 1'
#
loop_
_entity.id
_entity.type
_entity.pdbx_description
1 polymer ?
#
loop_
_entity_poly.entity_id
_entity_poly.type
_entity_poly.pdbx_seq_one_letter_code
_entity_poly.pdbx_strand_id
1 'polypeptide(L)'
;MAGNRSYVFQNGPPGICAVAQDRGFCAQAQIQWPVRSPVPGRSDHGGPAAALRRFGASLALDDALDLAAKTPPERWEANQAPDIIAAILANVLWARPDDLGEVYGALREQAVTVQALLASTGTPKAVELGTYHAVVGYGCIELKRGTFRAFARTPFADEGACSPRPE
;
A
#
# COMPACT_ATOMS: atom_id res chain seq x y z
N MET A 1 -18.33 -16.73 -6.55
CA MET A 1 -17.14 -15.85 -6.56
C MET A 1 -16.62 -15.76 -5.13
N ALA A 2 -15.47 -16.36 -4.84
CA ALA A 2 -14.83 -16.32 -3.53
C ALA A 2 -13.79 -15.19 -3.53
N GLY A 3 -14.24 -13.96 -3.27
CA GLY A 3 -13.33 -12.85 -3.02
C GLY A 3 -13.01 -12.80 -1.52
N ASN A 4 -11.72 -12.74 -1.16
CA ASN A 4 -11.31 -12.45 0.21
C ASN A 4 -11.78 -11.03 0.56
N ARG A 5 -12.85 -10.92 1.35
CA ARG A 5 -13.34 -9.65 1.86
C ARG A 5 -12.75 -9.44 3.25
N SER A 6 -11.66 -8.69 3.34
CA SER A 6 -11.22 -8.13 4.61
C SER A 6 -12.07 -6.89 4.91
N TYR A 7 -13.01 -7.01 5.85
CA TYR A 7 -13.75 -5.86 6.35
C TYR A 7 -12.95 -5.25 7.50
N VAL A 8 -12.65 -3.95 7.43
CA VAL A 8 -12.17 -3.19 8.57
C VAL A 8 -13.14 -2.04 8.79
N PHE A 9 -13.64 -1.94 10.02
CA PHE A 9 -14.78 -1.12 10.43
C PHE A 9 -14.50 0.38 10.29
N GLN A 10 -15.50 1.12 9.79
CA GLN A 10 -15.52 2.59 9.72
C GLN A 10 -16.17 3.19 10.96
N ASN A 11 -15.41 4.00 11.71
CA ASN A 11 -15.91 5.19 12.40
C ASN A 11 -14.73 6.17 12.59
N GLY A 12 -14.64 7.18 11.72
CA GLY A 12 -13.60 8.23 11.73
C GLY A 12 -12.92 8.43 10.36
N PRO A 13 -12.18 9.55 10.15
CA PRO A 13 -11.46 9.80 8.90
C PRO A 13 -10.42 8.69 8.63
N PRO A 14 -10.24 8.25 7.36
CA PRO A 14 -9.44 7.07 7.03
C PRO A 14 -7.95 7.29 7.31
N GLY A 15 -7.33 6.35 8.02
CA GLY A 15 -5.89 6.36 8.32
C GLY A 15 -5.08 5.87 7.12
N ILE A 16 -5.26 4.64 6.68
CA ILE A 16 -4.50 4.04 5.57
C ILE A 16 -5.48 3.19 4.75
N CYS A 17 -5.36 3.17 3.43
CA CYS A 17 -6.23 2.40 2.55
C CYS A 17 -5.44 1.52 1.59
N ALA A 18 -5.91 0.31 1.36
CA ALA A 18 -5.39 -0.58 0.33
C ALA A 18 -6.54 -1.21 -0.46
N VAL A 19 -6.36 -1.39 -1.77
CA VAL A 19 -7.28 -2.15 -2.64
C VAL A 19 -6.44 -3.02 -3.56
N ALA A 20 -6.88 -4.25 -3.79
CA ALA A 20 -6.32 -5.12 -4.82
C ALA A 20 -7.45 -5.79 -5.59
N GLN A 21 -7.32 -5.83 -6.91
CA GLN A 21 -8.30 -6.41 -7.81
C GLN A 21 -7.58 -7.12 -8.95
N ASP A 22 -8.01 -8.33 -9.25
CA ASP A 22 -7.56 -9.09 -10.43
C ASP A 22 -8.55 -10.21 -10.70
N ARG A 23 -8.94 -10.44 -11.96
CA ARG A 23 -9.92 -11.47 -12.43
C ARG A 23 -10.63 -12.29 -11.33
N GLY A 24 -11.77 -11.79 -10.85
CA GLY A 24 -12.62 -12.49 -9.87
C GLY A 24 -12.13 -12.40 -8.41
N PHE A 25 -10.96 -11.83 -8.17
CA PHE A 25 -10.42 -11.41 -6.88
C PHE A 25 -10.61 -9.90 -6.69
N CYS A 26 -11.10 -9.53 -5.51
CA CYS A 26 -11.20 -8.16 -5.05
C CYS A 26 -11.07 -8.15 -3.53
N ALA A 27 -10.12 -7.37 -3.01
CA ALA A 27 -9.86 -7.20 -1.60
C ALA A 27 -9.65 -5.71 -1.32
N GLN A 28 -10.14 -5.25 -0.16
CA GLN A 28 -9.99 -3.89 0.31
C GLN A 28 -9.59 -3.91 1.78
N ALA A 29 -8.80 -2.95 2.21
CA ALA A 29 -8.49 -2.70 3.61
C ALA A 29 -8.56 -1.20 3.89
N GLN A 30 -9.12 -0.82 5.04
CA GLN A 30 -9.08 0.53 5.59
C GLN A 30 -8.56 0.44 7.02
N ILE A 31 -7.37 0.94 7.30
CA ILE A 31 -6.68 0.76 8.57
C ILE A 31 -6.73 2.10 9.32
N GLN A 32 -7.26 2.10 10.54
CA GLN A 32 -7.16 3.24 11.45
C GLN A 32 -5.96 3.03 12.38
N TRP A 33 -5.15 4.07 12.58
CA TRP A 33 -3.90 3.96 13.34
C TRP A 33 -3.74 5.12 14.35
N PRO A 34 -3.20 4.90 15.56
CA PRO A 34 -2.87 3.60 16.15
C PRO A 34 -4.14 2.75 16.31
N VAL A 35 -4.01 1.43 16.24
CA VAL A 35 -5.14 0.50 16.38
C VAL A 35 -5.70 0.64 17.81
N ARG A 36 -6.68 1.55 18.01
CA ARG A 36 -7.33 1.78 19.30
C ARG A 36 -8.47 0.78 19.48
N SER A 37 -8.18 -0.51 19.71
CA SER A 37 -9.10 -1.36 20.46
C SER A 37 -8.56 -2.77 20.77
N PRO A 38 -8.80 -3.29 21.98
CA PRO A 38 -8.66 -4.71 22.34
C PRO A 38 -9.86 -5.58 21.87
N VAL A 39 -10.64 -5.13 20.87
CA VAL A 39 -11.91 -5.75 20.48
C VAL A 39 -11.71 -6.91 19.48
N PRO A 40 -12.32 -8.08 19.71
CA PRO A 40 -12.30 -9.24 18.81
C PRO A 40 -12.97 -8.92 17.47
N GLY A 41 -12.34 -9.32 16.36
CA GLY A 41 -12.77 -8.97 14.99
C GLY A 41 -11.64 -8.40 14.15
N ARG A 42 -10.46 -8.21 14.74
CA ARG A 42 -9.21 -8.02 14.02
C ARG A 42 -8.97 -9.24 13.13
N SER A 43 -8.46 -9.00 11.93
CA SER A 43 -7.70 -10.02 11.21
C SER A 43 -6.43 -10.28 12.03
N ASP A 44 -6.54 -11.11 13.08
CA ASP A 44 -5.40 -11.65 13.84
C ASP A 44 -4.59 -12.65 13.01
N HIS A 45 -4.97 -12.82 11.74
CA HIS A 45 -4.21 -13.55 10.75
C HIS A 45 -2.87 -12.84 10.60
N GLY A 46 -1.82 -13.41 11.17
CA GLY A 46 -0.42 -13.02 10.90
C GLY A 46 -0.01 -13.17 9.43
N GLY A 47 -0.95 -13.36 8.50
CA GLY A 47 -0.77 -13.48 7.06
C GLY A 47 -0.03 -12.29 6.46
N PRO A 48 -0.44 -11.03 6.65
CA PRO A 48 0.29 -9.87 6.12
C PRO A 48 1.73 -9.80 6.63
N ALA A 49 1.93 -9.98 7.95
CA ALA A 49 3.26 -9.98 8.54
C ALA A 49 4.13 -11.14 8.03
N ALA A 50 3.56 -12.34 7.90
CA ALA A 50 4.25 -13.50 7.35
C ALA A 50 4.58 -13.32 5.86
N ALA A 51 3.69 -12.70 5.08
CA ALA A 51 3.91 -12.44 3.66
C ALA A 51 5.06 -11.45 3.45
N LEU A 52 5.11 -10.35 4.19
CA LEU A 52 6.24 -9.40 4.10
C LEU A 52 7.59 -10.02 4.47
N ARG A 53 7.61 -10.84 5.53
CA ARG A 53 8.84 -11.53 5.97
C ARG A 53 9.43 -12.43 4.89
N ARG A 54 8.61 -13.01 4.00
CA ARG A 54 9.09 -13.86 2.90
C ARG A 54 9.97 -13.11 1.91
N PHE A 55 9.81 -11.80 1.78
CA PHE A 55 10.52 -10.99 0.80
C PHE A 55 11.66 -10.17 1.40
N GLY A 56 11.97 -10.38 2.69
CA GLY A 56 13.09 -9.71 3.36
C GLY A 56 12.87 -8.21 3.58
N ALA A 57 11.61 -7.78 3.79
CA ALA A 57 11.31 -6.42 4.23
C ALA A 57 12.10 -6.09 5.50
N SER A 58 12.72 -4.90 5.52
CA SER A 58 13.56 -4.44 6.62
C SER A 58 12.72 -3.99 7.80
N LEU A 59 11.55 -3.41 7.53
CA LEU A 59 10.57 -3.02 8.53
C LEU A 59 9.58 -4.16 8.85
N ALA A 60 9.27 -4.32 10.13
CA ALA A 60 8.14 -5.14 10.53
C ALA A 60 6.81 -4.47 10.10
N LEU A 61 5.76 -5.28 9.90
CA LEU A 61 4.45 -4.80 9.47
C LEU A 61 3.95 -3.61 10.30
N ASP A 62 3.98 -3.74 11.63
CA ASP A 62 3.45 -2.72 12.53
C ASP A 62 4.29 -1.43 12.50
N ASP A 63 5.62 -1.54 12.41
CA ASP A 63 6.51 -0.37 12.31
C ASP A 63 6.30 0.38 10.99
N ALA A 64 6.15 -0.36 9.89
CA ALA A 64 5.86 0.20 8.58
C ALA A 64 4.50 0.91 8.54
N LEU A 65 3.46 0.34 9.17
CA LEU A 65 2.16 0.98 9.30
C LEU A 65 2.18 2.18 10.26
N ASP A 66 3.01 2.15 11.30
CA ASP A 66 3.22 3.31 12.18
C ASP A 66 3.82 4.49 11.43
N LEU A 67 4.87 4.24 10.64
CA LEU A 67 5.47 5.23 9.76
C LEU A 67 4.46 5.75 8.73
N ALA A 68 3.71 4.85 8.08
CA ALA A 68 2.68 5.23 7.10
C ALA A 68 1.61 6.16 7.69
N ALA A 69 1.27 5.97 8.97
CA ALA A 69 0.22 6.72 9.65
C ALA A 69 0.68 8.06 10.23
N LYS A 70 1.94 8.14 10.70
CA LYS A 70 2.41 9.26 11.52
C LYS A 70 3.50 10.10 10.86
N THR A 71 4.22 9.54 9.91
CA THR A 71 5.33 10.21 9.24
C THR A 71 4.93 10.55 7.81
N PRO A 72 4.96 11.84 7.42
CA PRO A 72 4.62 12.21 6.06
C PRO A 72 5.71 11.75 5.07
N PRO A 73 5.36 11.50 3.79
CA PRO A 73 6.25 10.84 2.82
C PRO A 73 7.60 11.51 2.58
N GLU A 74 7.70 12.83 2.71
CA GLU A 74 8.95 13.58 2.57
C GLU A 74 9.98 13.27 3.67
N ARG A 75 9.56 12.61 4.75
CA ARG A 75 10.42 12.18 5.85
C ARG A 75 10.75 10.68 5.82
N TRP A 76 10.22 9.93 4.87
CA TRP A 76 10.60 8.53 4.69
C TRP A 76 11.97 8.43 4.02
N GLU A 77 12.78 7.50 4.49
CA GLU A 77 14.00 7.15 3.76
C GLU A 77 13.65 6.37 2.48
N ALA A 78 14.50 6.48 1.46
CA ALA A 78 14.26 5.81 0.18
C ALA A 78 14.10 4.28 0.33
N ASN A 79 14.89 3.65 1.19
CA ASN A 79 14.81 2.21 1.50
C ASN A 79 13.55 1.82 2.31
N GLN A 80 12.92 2.76 3.03
CA GLN A 80 11.71 2.53 3.84
C GLN A 80 10.44 2.60 2.99
N ALA A 81 10.40 3.46 1.97
CA ALA A 81 9.20 3.65 1.17
C ALA A 81 8.65 2.36 0.53
N PRO A 82 9.47 1.45 -0.06
CA PRO A 82 9.00 0.16 -0.54
C PRO A 82 8.37 -0.71 0.55
N ASP A 83 8.99 -0.76 1.74
CA ASP A 83 8.52 -1.55 2.87
C ASP A 83 7.18 -1.01 3.39
N ILE A 84 7.05 0.32 3.48
CA ILE A 84 5.81 1.00 3.88
C ILE A 84 4.67 0.68 2.90
N ILE A 85 4.88 0.86 1.60
CA ILE A 85 3.86 0.58 0.60
C ILE A 85 3.51 -0.91 0.56
N ALA A 86 4.50 -1.79 0.61
CA ALA A 86 4.26 -3.23 0.65
C ALA A 86 3.51 -3.64 1.91
N ALA A 87 3.77 -3.01 3.06
CA ALA A 87 3.03 -3.27 4.30
C ALA A 87 1.55 -2.90 4.18
N ILE A 88 1.25 -1.76 3.54
CA ILE A 88 -0.13 -1.38 3.23
C ILE A 88 -0.78 -2.44 2.33
N LEU A 89 -0.12 -2.82 1.22
CA LEU A 89 -0.65 -3.79 0.26
C LEU A 89 -0.73 -5.23 0.79
N ALA A 90 0.12 -5.61 1.74
CA ALA A 90 0.08 -6.94 2.36
C ALA A 90 -1.28 -7.22 3.03
N ASN A 91 -1.98 -6.18 3.50
CA ASN A 91 -3.32 -6.33 4.08
C ASN A 91 -4.38 -6.80 3.08
N VAL A 92 -4.14 -6.64 1.77
CA VAL A 92 -5.03 -7.11 0.70
C VAL A 92 -4.43 -8.20 -0.16
N LEU A 93 -3.10 -8.36 -0.19
CA LEU A 93 -2.40 -9.35 -1.03
C LEU A 93 -1.79 -10.53 -0.25
N TRP A 94 -1.96 -10.65 1.07
CA TRP A 94 -1.33 -11.74 1.85
C TRP A 94 -1.69 -13.16 1.37
N ALA A 95 -2.88 -13.35 0.80
CA ALA A 95 -3.33 -14.62 0.21
C ALA A 95 -2.82 -14.84 -1.23
N ARG A 96 -2.14 -13.84 -1.80
CA ARG A 96 -1.52 -13.82 -3.12
C ARG A 96 -0.04 -13.40 -2.98
N PRO A 97 0.77 -14.20 -2.27
CA PRO A 97 2.14 -13.82 -1.91
C PRO A 97 3.01 -13.54 -3.15
N ASP A 98 2.81 -14.26 -4.25
CA ASP A 98 3.59 -14.04 -5.49
C ASP A 98 3.36 -12.63 -6.05
N ASP A 99 2.09 -12.16 -6.12
CA ASP A 99 1.80 -10.79 -6.56
C ASP A 99 2.37 -9.75 -5.60
N LEU A 100 2.31 -10.00 -4.27
CA LEU A 100 2.93 -9.10 -3.29
C LEU A 100 4.45 -9.04 -3.46
N GLY A 101 5.09 -10.18 -3.73
CA GLY A 101 6.53 -10.29 -3.94
C GLY A 101 7.00 -9.57 -5.19
N GLU A 102 6.27 -9.72 -6.30
CA GLU A 102 6.55 -9.01 -7.55
C GLU A 102 6.39 -7.49 -7.39
N VAL A 103 5.32 -7.04 -6.72
CA VAL A 103 5.13 -5.63 -6.37
C VAL A 103 6.29 -5.12 -5.51
N TYR A 104 6.65 -5.86 -4.46
CA TYR A 104 7.72 -5.45 -3.57
C TYR A 104 9.08 -5.36 -4.28
N GLY A 105 9.39 -6.34 -5.13
CA GLY A 105 10.59 -6.33 -5.97
C GLY A 105 10.65 -5.08 -6.86
N ALA A 106 9.56 -4.79 -7.58
CA ALA A 106 9.47 -3.61 -8.44
C ALA A 106 9.64 -2.28 -7.67
N LEU A 107 9.05 -2.18 -6.48
CA LEU A 107 9.20 -1.01 -5.61
C LEU A 107 10.64 -0.86 -5.11
N ARG A 108 11.30 -1.97 -4.74
CA ARG A 108 12.66 -1.98 -4.20
C ARG A 108 13.70 -1.61 -5.26
N GLU A 109 13.55 -2.11 -6.48
CA GLU A 109 14.46 -1.78 -7.60
C GLU A 109 14.49 -0.28 -7.90
N GLN A 110 13.39 0.43 -7.66
CA GLN A 110 13.26 1.86 -7.92
C GLN A 110 12.98 2.68 -6.65
N ALA A 111 13.49 2.23 -5.50
CA ALA A 111 13.17 2.78 -4.19
C ALA A 111 13.33 4.32 -4.09
N VAL A 112 14.41 4.86 -4.67
CA VAL A 112 14.66 6.31 -4.70
C VAL A 112 13.61 7.05 -5.52
N THR A 113 13.28 6.56 -6.71
CA THR A 113 12.25 7.14 -7.59
C THR A 113 10.88 7.09 -6.91
N VAL A 114 10.53 5.94 -6.35
CA VAL A 114 9.25 5.73 -5.65
C VAL A 114 9.12 6.69 -4.46
N GLN A 115 10.15 6.82 -3.61
CA GLN A 115 10.12 7.74 -2.47
C GLN A 115 9.99 9.20 -2.92
N ALA A 116 10.75 9.62 -3.93
CA ALA A 116 10.70 10.99 -4.44
C ALA A 116 9.31 11.35 -5.01
N LEU A 117 8.64 10.40 -5.67
CA LEU A 117 7.28 10.61 -6.19
C LEU A 117 6.23 10.62 -5.08
N LEU A 118 6.35 9.72 -4.10
CA LEU A 118 5.46 9.68 -2.93
C LEU A 118 5.59 10.94 -2.06
N ALA A 119 6.74 11.60 -2.07
CA ALA A 119 6.98 12.87 -1.40
C ALA A 119 6.54 14.11 -2.22
N SER A 120 6.15 13.93 -3.48
CA SER A 120 5.78 15.04 -4.36
C SER A 120 4.32 15.44 -4.20
N THR A 121 4.06 16.66 -3.75
CA THR A 121 2.72 17.26 -3.62
C THR A 121 2.15 17.83 -4.94
N GLY A 122 2.84 17.58 -6.07
CA GLY A 122 2.41 18.02 -7.40
C GLY A 122 1.44 17.04 -8.08
N THR A 123 1.24 17.22 -9.38
CA THR A 123 0.42 16.31 -10.19
C THR A 123 0.98 14.88 -10.12
N PRO A 124 0.14 13.86 -9.89
CA PRO A 124 0.59 12.46 -9.91
C PRO A 124 1.26 12.11 -11.22
N LYS A 125 2.34 11.33 -11.15
CA LYS A 125 3.13 10.94 -12.32
C LYS A 125 2.90 9.47 -12.66
N ALA A 126 2.78 9.21 -13.96
CA ALA A 126 2.81 7.86 -14.48
C ALA A 126 4.28 7.43 -14.68
N VAL A 127 4.64 6.26 -14.15
CA VAL A 127 5.98 5.66 -14.27
C VAL A 127 5.89 4.15 -14.41
N GLU A 128 6.87 3.54 -15.07
CA GLU A 128 6.98 2.09 -15.16
C GLU A 128 7.82 1.54 -14.01
N LEU A 129 7.22 0.67 -13.19
CA LEU A 129 7.88 -0.03 -12.10
C LEU A 129 7.95 -1.53 -12.44
N GLY A 130 9.05 -1.94 -13.07
CA GLY A 130 9.20 -3.30 -13.58
C GLY A 130 8.14 -3.60 -14.65
N THR A 131 7.22 -4.51 -14.35
CA THR A 131 6.08 -4.85 -15.24
C THR A 131 4.80 -4.05 -14.97
N TYR A 132 4.83 -3.14 -13.99
CA TYR A 132 3.66 -2.37 -13.57
C TYR A 132 3.69 -0.96 -14.16
N HIS A 133 2.59 -0.59 -14.80
CA HIS A 133 2.28 0.81 -15.04
C HIS A 133 1.77 1.41 -13.73
N ALA A 134 2.54 2.33 -13.15
CA ALA A 134 2.26 2.93 -11.85
C ALA A 134 1.84 4.40 -11.98
N VAL A 135 0.82 4.81 -11.24
CA VAL A 135 0.51 6.22 -11.00
C VAL A 135 0.87 6.52 -9.55
N VAL A 136 1.81 7.43 -9.35
CA VAL A 136 2.34 7.78 -8.02
C VAL A 136 2.14 9.25 -7.77
N GLY A 137 1.62 9.60 -6.60
CA GLY A 137 1.57 10.96 -6.10
C GLY A 137 1.68 10.97 -4.58
N TYR A 138 1.41 12.12 -3.98
CA TYR A 138 1.71 12.34 -2.57
C TYR A 138 1.08 11.28 -1.66
N GLY A 139 1.91 10.43 -1.04
CA GLY A 139 1.48 9.36 -0.14
C GLY A 139 0.52 8.34 -0.76
N CYS A 140 0.47 8.22 -2.09
CA CYS A 140 -0.48 7.41 -2.82
C CYS A 140 0.18 6.72 -4.04
N ILE A 141 -0.13 5.45 -4.25
CA ILE A 141 0.32 4.70 -5.42
C ILE A 141 -0.76 3.75 -5.93
N GLU A 142 -0.93 3.74 -7.24
CA GLU A 142 -1.73 2.78 -7.98
C GLU A 142 -0.83 2.01 -8.96
N LEU A 143 -0.92 0.69 -8.95
CA LEU A 143 -0.14 -0.23 -9.79
C LEU A 143 -1.11 -0.99 -10.70
N LYS A 144 -0.78 -1.08 -11.99
CA LYS A 144 -1.56 -1.84 -12.98
C LYS A 144 -0.68 -2.77 -13.80
N ARG A 145 -1.15 -4.00 -14.02
CA ARG A 145 -0.56 -4.95 -14.96
C ARG A 145 -1.64 -5.85 -15.55
N GLY A 146 -1.97 -5.64 -16.82
CA GLY A 146 -3.07 -6.37 -17.45
C GLY A 146 -4.39 -6.14 -16.70
N THR A 147 -4.96 -7.22 -16.14
CA THR A 147 -6.18 -7.15 -15.30
C THR A 147 -5.92 -6.90 -13.82
N PHE A 148 -4.66 -6.99 -13.39
CA PHE A 148 -4.27 -6.75 -12.01
C PHE A 148 -4.20 -5.24 -11.73
N ARG A 149 -4.76 -4.84 -10.59
CA ARG A 149 -4.71 -3.49 -10.04
C ARG A 149 -4.46 -3.59 -8.55
N ALA A 150 -3.50 -2.83 -8.04
CA ALA A 150 -3.28 -2.62 -6.62
C ALA A 150 -3.19 -1.13 -6.31
N PHE A 151 -3.66 -0.74 -5.14
CA PHE A 151 -3.73 0.65 -4.71
C PHE A 151 -3.37 0.73 -3.24
N ALA A 152 -2.51 1.69 -2.89
CA ALA A 152 -2.15 2.01 -1.50
C ALA A 152 -2.22 3.53 -1.29
N ARG A 153 -2.79 3.95 -0.16
CA ARG A 153 -2.94 5.35 0.22
C ARG A 153 -2.69 5.54 1.72
N THR A 154 -1.95 6.57 2.06
CA THR A 154 -1.69 7.02 3.44
C THR A 154 -2.62 8.16 3.84
N PRO A 155 -2.68 8.56 5.13
CA PRO A 155 -3.59 9.63 5.57
C PRO A 155 -3.14 11.01 5.09
N PHE A 156 -1.91 11.14 4.63
CA PHE A 156 -1.34 12.39 4.11
C PHE A 156 -1.75 12.67 2.66
N ALA A 157 -2.17 11.64 1.92
CA ALA A 157 -2.54 11.78 0.52
C ALA A 157 -3.75 12.70 0.35
N ASP A 158 -3.61 13.72 -0.49
CA ASP A 158 -4.68 14.67 -0.80
C ASP A 158 -5.74 14.08 -1.74
N GLU A 159 -6.83 14.83 -1.94
CA GLU A 159 -7.83 14.48 -2.93
C GLU A 159 -7.24 14.62 -4.34
N GLY A 160 -7.03 13.47 -5.00
CA GLY A 160 -6.43 13.42 -6.33
C GLY A 160 -5.00 12.87 -6.37
N ALA A 161 -4.38 12.51 -5.23
CA ALA A 161 -3.02 11.98 -5.15
C ALA A 161 -2.71 10.77 -6.06
N CYS A 162 -3.73 10.02 -6.51
CA CYS A 162 -3.57 8.90 -7.45
C CYS A 162 -4.40 9.06 -8.74
N SER A 163 -5.02 10.21 -8.95
CA SER A 163 -5.75 10.51 -10.18
C SER A 163 -4.92 11.49 -10.99
N PRO A 164 -4.46 11.13 -12.22
CA PRO A 164 -3.87 12.14 -13.09
C PRO A 164 -4.92 13.25 -13.26
N ARG A 165 -4.56 14.49 -12.87
CA ARG A 165 -5.45 15.63 -13.13
C ARG A 165 -5.56 15.78 -14.65
N PRO A 166 -6.77 15.90 -15.22
CA PRO A 166 -6.87 16.25 -16.62
C PRO A 166 -6.17 17.59 -16.83
N GLU A 167 -5.31 17.64 -17.84
CA GLU A 167 -4.69 18.88 -18.33
C GLU A 167 -5.74 19.86 -18.83
#